data_AF-A0AA35Y6S5-F1
#
_entry.id   AF-A0AA35Y6S5-F1
#
_cell.length_a   1.000
_cell.length_b   1.000
_cell.length_c   1.000
_cell.angle_alpha   90.00
_cell.angle_beta   90.00
_cell.angle_gamma   90.00
#
_symmetry.space_group_name_H-M   'P 1'
#
loop_
_entity.id
_entity.type
_entity.pdbx_description
1 polymer ?
#
loop_
_entity_poly.entity_id
_entity_poly.type
_entity_poly.pdbx_seq_one_letter_code
_entity_poly.pdbx_strand_id
1 'polypeptide(L)'
;MLRISKKKNGKWFVDLFDDTHNHKLSITPMKVMKHRFHAKFHHTMKCKSLMVQLNQSGLKPSQIKKAINAMKTSNEVDVTSKQCVDVLSEQRKHNRGREFYGLIKRLQDKELVDNDQYYVVDLCSDGRPRNIFWAD
;
A
#
# COMPACT_ATOMS: atom_id res chain seq x y z
N MET A 1 27.92 16.49 -4.25
CA MET A 1 28.00 15.05 -4.62
C MET A 1 28.52 14.24 -3.44
N LEU A 2 28.05 13.01 -3.21
CA LEU A 2 28.52 12.15 -2.11
C LEU A 2 29.01 10.80 -2.66
N ARG A 3 30.27 10.42 -2.34
CA ARG A 3 30.83 9.10 -2.64
C ARG A 3 31.14 8.35 -1.36
N ILE A 4 30.66 7.11 -1.27
CA ILE A 4 30.83 6.24 -0.12
C ILE A 4 31.50 4.95 -0.61
N SER A 5 32.58 4.54 0.05
CA SER A 5 33.25 3.25 -0.20
C SER A 5 33.30 2.40 1.05
N LYS A 6 33.56 1.11 0.85
CA LYS A 6 33.74 0.13 1.92
C LYS A 6 35.22 -0.25 2.01
N LYS A 7 35.82 -0.10 3.19
CA LYS A 7 37.19 -0.54 3.45
C LYS A 7 37.27 -2.07 3.44
N LYS A 8 38.48 -2.61 3.24
CA LYS A 8 38.76 -4.06 3.34
C LYS A 8 38.35 -4.66 4.69
N ASN A 9 38.36 -3.86 5.77
CA ASN A 9 37.89 -4.25 7.10
C ASN A 9 36.37 -4.17 7.29
N GLY A 10 35.62 -3.95 6.21
CA GLY A 10 34.16 -3.91 6.20
C GLY A 10 33.52 -2.60 6.64
N LYS A 11 34.29 -1.62 7.13
CA LYS A 11 33.75 -0.31 7.53
C LYS A 11 33.45 0.56 6.32
N TRP A 12 32.26 1.16 6.30
CA TRP A 12 31.88 2.19 5.34
C TRP A 12 32.48 3.53 5.72
N PHE A 13 32.88 4.32 4.72
CA PHE A 13 33.38 5.67 4.92
C PHE A 13 33.02 6.55 3.72
N VAL A 14 32.96 7.85 3.96
CA VAL A 14 32.73 8.84 2.92
C VAL A 14 34.08 9.19 2.31
N ASP A 15 34.23 8.92 1.02
CA ASP A 15 35.48 9.22 0.29
C ASP A 15 35.52 10.65 -0.23
N LEU A 16 34.35 11.18 -0.58
CA LEU A 16 34.20 12.49 -1.18
C LEU A 16 32.84 13.06 -0.77
N PHE A 17 32.88 14.27 -0.23
CA PHE A 17 31.70 15.08 -0.01
C PHE A 17 31.95 16.44 -0.66
N ASP A 18 31.19 16.71 -1.71
CA ASP A 18 31.14 18.02 -2.36
C ASP A 18 29.87 18.72 -1.90
N ASP A 19 30.07 19.77 -1.10
CA ASP A 19 29.05 20.64 -0.53
C ASP A 19 28.82 21.90 -1.38
N THR A 20 29.30 21.92 -2.62
CA THR A 20 29.05 23.02 -3.53
C THR A 20 27.64 22.89 -4.10
N HIS A 21 26.82 23.91 -3.89
CA HIS A 21 25.47 23.98 -4.43
C HIS A 21 25.40 25.10 -5.47
N ASN A 22 24.76 24.84 -6.60
CA ASN A 22 24.47 25.85 -7.63
C ASN A 22 23.26 26.74 -7.26
N HIS A 23 22.78 26.65 -6.03
CA HIS A 23 21.63 27.39 -5.51
C HIS A 23 21.79 27.61 -4.01
N LYS A 24 21.11 28.64 -3.49
CA LYS A 24 21.12 28.93 -2.05
C LYS A 24 20.40 27.82 -1.28
N LEU A 25 21.09 27.24 -0.31
CA LEU A 25 20.48 26.31 0.65
C LEU A 25 19.43 27.07 1.47
N SER A 26 18.18 26.60 1.39
CA SER A 26 17.07 27.14 2.16
C SER A 26 17.17 26.67 3.61
N ILE A 27 17.89 27.41 4.45
CA ILE A 27 17.98 27.18 5.90
C ILE A 27 16.66 27.42 6.66
N THR A 28 15.65 28.00 5.99
CA THR A 28 14.35 28.25 6.60
C THR A 28 13.56 26.93 6.75
N PRO A 29 13.10 26.55 7.96
CA PRO A 29 12.35 25.32 8.19
C PRO A 29 10.99 25.26 7.49
N MET A 30 10.58 26.32 6.80
CA MET A 30 9.28 26.42 6.14
C MET A 30 9.06 25.37 5.03
N LYS A 31 10.13 24.78 4.49
CA LYS A 31 10.02 23.71 3.49
C LYS A 31 10.03 22.30 4.09
N VAL A 32 10.29 22.13 5.39
CA VAL A 32 10.33 20.81 6.07
C VAL A 32 9.01 20.06 5.91
N MET A 33 7.87 20.77 5.90
CA MET A 33 6.54 20.21 5.66
C MET A 33 6.37 19.58 4.26
N LYS A 34 7.22 19.93 3.28
CA LYS A 34 7.21 19.38 1.92
C LYS A 34 8.15 18.19 1.74
N HIS A 35 8.94 17.81 2.75
CA HIS A 35 9.73 16.59 2.71
C HIS A 35 8.78 15.40 2.92
N ARG A 36 8.54 14.62 1.84
CA ARG A 36 7.67 13.44 1.78
C ARG A 36 7.86 12.44 2.94
N PHE A 37 9.04 12.45 3.57
CA PHE A 37 9.42 11.57 4.68
C PHE A 37 8.90 11.99 6.07
N HIS A 38 8.36 13.21 6.23
CA HIS A 38 7.93 13.73 7.54
C HIS A 38 6.42 13.68 7.81
N ALA A 39 5.62 13.17 6.87
CA ALA A 39 4.22 12.85 7.13
C ALA A 39 4.11 11.53 7.93
N LYS A 40 4.69 11.47 9.14
CA LYS A 40 5.04 10.20 9.81
C LYS A 40 3.88 9.44 10.47
N PHE A 41 2.70 10.06 10.65
CA PHE A 41 1.61 9.43 11.40
C PHE A 41 1.07 8.14 10.75
N HIS A 42 0.84 8.17 9.43
CA HIS A 42 0.34 7.03 8.66
C HIS A 42 1.41 5.98 8.32
N HIS A 43 2.67 6.20 8.72
CA HIS A 43 3.74 5.22 8.59
C HIS A 43 3.85 4.30 9.80
N THR A 44 3.17 4.60 10.92
CA THR A 44 3.14 3.67 12.05
C THR A 44 2.45 2.37 11.62
N MET A 45 3.13 1.25 11.81
CA MET A 45 2.59 -0.08 11.45
C MET A 45 1.24 -0.35 12.10
N LYS A 46 1.02 0.19 13.31
CA LYS A 46 -0.25 0.09 14.05
C LYS A 46 -1.41 0.80 13.32
N CYS A 47 -1.21 2.03 12.83
CA CYS A 47 -2.25 2.77 12.11
C CYS A 47 -2.59 2.09 10.78
N LYS A 48 -1.58 1.62 10.03
CA LYS A 48 -1.79 0.85 8.79
C LYS A 48 -2.54 -0.46 9.05
N SER A 49 -2.14 -1.20 10.09
CA SER A 49 -2.82 -2.44 10.48
C SER A 49 -4.29 -2.18 10.83
N LEU A 50 -4.57 -1.13 11.59
CA LEU A 50 -5.94 -0.75 11.94
C LEU A 50 -6.78 -0.36 10.70
N MET A 51 -6.20 0.39 9.75
CA MET A 51 -6.87 0.69 8.48
C MET A 51 -7.26 -0.57 7.72
N VAL A 52 -6.35 -1.55 7.66
CA VAL A 52 -6.59 -2.82 6.96
C VAL A 52 -7.67 -3.63 7.66
N GLN A 53 -7.63 -3.73 8.99
CA GLN A 53 -8.65 -4.45 9.77
C GLN A 53 -10.05 -3.85 9.57
N LEU A 54 -10.18 -2.52 9.67
CA LEU A 54 -11.46 -1.85 9.45
C LEU A 54 -11.98 -2.06 8.02
N ASN A 55 -11.08 -2.07 7.02
CA ASN A 55 -11.46 -2.38 5.64
C ASN A 55 -11.90 -3.84 5.47
N GLN A 56 -11.25 -4.79 6.15
CA GLN A 56 -11.66 -6.20 6.17
C GLN A 56 -13.03 -6.40 6.83
N SER A 57 -13.39 -5.54 7.79
CA SER A 57 -14.74 -5.48 8.36
C SER A 57 -15.79 -4.79 7.46
N GLY A 58 -15.43 -4.41 6.24
CA GLY A 58 -16.34 -3.85 5.24
C GLY A 58 -16.51 -2.33 5.28
N LEU A 59 -15.73 -1.61 6.09
CA LEU A 59 -15.82 -0.15 6.14
C LEU A 59 -15.20 0.47 4.88
N LYS A 60 -15.86 1.50 4.35
CA LYS A 60 -15.33 2.28 3.22
C LYS A 60 -14.17 3.18 3.68
N PRO A 61 -13.22 3.53 2.81
CA PRO A 61 -12.09 4.41 3.16
C PRO A 61 -12.49 5.73 3.84
N SER A 62 -13.64 6.31 3.48
CA SER A 62 -14.18 7.51 4.11
C SER A 62 -14.61 7.30 5.56
N GLN A 63 -15.18 6.14 5.89
CA GLN A 63 -15.57 5.76 7.24
C GLN A 63 -14.34 5.43 8.09
N ILE A 64 -13.38 4.70 7.52
CA ILE A 64 -12.11 4.35 8.16
C ILE A 64 -11.35 5.62 8.57
N LYS A 65 -11.21 6.59 7.66
CA LYS A 65 -10.58 7.89 7.96
C LYS A 65 -11.24 8.56 9.17
N LYS A 66 -12.57 8.65 9.18
CA LYS A 66 -13.33 9.27 10.27
C LYS A 66 -13.09 8.56 11.60
N ALA A 67 -13.16 7.23 11.61
CA ALA A 67 -12.94 6.42 12.81
C ALA A 67 -11.52 6.62 13.36
N ILE A 68 -10.50 6.55 12.51
CA ILE A 68 -9.10 6.70 12.93
C ILE A 68 -8.84 8.10 13.47
N ASN A 69 -9.34 9.15 12.82
CA ASN A 69 -9.15 10.52 13.30
C ASN A 69 -9.95 10.82 14.57
N ALA A 70 -11.04 10.08 14.84
CA ALA A 70 -11.78 10.18 16.11
C ALA A 70 -11.08 9.45 17.26
N MET A 71 -10.28 8.42 16.97
CA MET A 71 -9.56 7.61 17.96
C MET A 71 -8.18 8.18 18.35
N LYS A 72 -7.70 9.20 17.63
CA LYS A 72 -6.36 9.76 17.84
C LYS A 72 -6.29 10.59 19.12
N THR A 73 -5.09 10.71 19.68
CA THR A 73 -4.83 11.67 20.78
C THR A 73 -4.55 13.08 20.22
N SER A 74 -4.75 14.13 21.02
CA SER A 74 -4.75 15.53 20.55
C SER A 74 -3.48 16.00 19.84
N ASN A 75 -2.36 15.29 19.99
CA ASN A 75 -1.06 15.65 19.41
C ASN A 75 -0.76 15.00 18.06
N GLU A 76 -1.68 14.18 17.52
CA GLU A 76 -1.46 13.41 16.29
C GLU A 76 -2.09 14.08 15.05
N VAL A 77 -1.35 14.07 13.94
CA VAL A 77 -1.81 14.62 12.65
C VAL A 77 -2.90 13.74 12.06
N ASP A 78 -3.94 14.36 11.49
CA ASP A 78 -5.03 13.63 10.85
C ASP A 78 -4.56 12.75 9.67
N VAL A 79 -5.16 11.58 9.59
CA VAL A 79 -5.14 10.76 8.37
C VAL A 79 -5.95 11.47 7.29
N THR A 80 -5.32 11.63 6.13
CA THR A 80 -5.98 12.14 4.93
C THR A 80 -6.66 11.02 4.14
N SER A 81 -7.65 11.38 3.33
CA SER A 81 -8.33 10.41 2.45
C SER A 81 -7.35 9.72 1.50
N LYS A 82 -6.37 10.47 0.96
CA LYS A 82 -5.33 9.94 0.06
C LYS A 82 -4.49 8.86 0.75
N GLN A 83 -4.04 9.11 1.97
CA GLN A 83 -3.24 8.14 2.74
C GLN A 83 -4.02 6.84 3.01
N CYS A 84 -5.30 6.95 3.38
CA CYS A 84 -6.15 5.78 3.59
C CYS A 84 -6.29 4.96 2.29
N VAL A 85 -6.56 5.63 1.16
CA VAL A 85 -6.66 4.96 -0.16
C VAL A 85 -5.34 4.31 -0.57
N ASP A 86 -4.21 4.98 -0.39
CA ASP A 86 -2.89 4.46 -0.75
C ASP A 86 -2.56 3.18 0.03
N VAL A 87 -2.78 3.16 1.35
CA VAL A 87 -2.57 1.99 2.20
C VAL A 87 -3.45 0.81 1.77
N LEU A 88 -4.74 1.06 1.53
CA LEU A 88 -5.68 0.03 1.12
C LEU A 88 -5.42 -0.47 -0.32
N SER A 89 -4.92 0.39 -1.20
CA SER A 89 -4.53 0.01 -2.55
C SER A 89 -3.31 -0.92 -2.55
N GLU A 90 -2.30 -0.63 -1.73
CA GLU A 90 -1.18 -1.55 -1.52
C GLU A 90 -1.66 -2.90 -0.98
N GLN A 91 -2.59 -2.93 -0.02
CA GLN A 91 -3.11 -4.21 0.48
C GLN A 91 -3.85 -5.02 -0.61
N ARG A 92 -4.64 -4.37 -1.47
CA ARG A 92 -5.31 -5.05 -2.59
C ARG A 92 -4.30 -5.68 -3.57
N LYS A 93 -3.15 -5.03 -3.79
CA LYS A 93 -2.08 -5.63 -4.63
C LYS A 93 -1.55 -6.94 -4.04
N HIS A 94 -1.52 -7.08 -2.72
CA HIS A 94 -1.11 -8.31 -2.03
C HIS A 94 -2.18 -9.41 -2.09
N ASN A 95 -3.45 -9.05 -2.32
CA ASN A 95 -4.56 -10.01 -2.49
C ASN A 95 -4.70 -10.55 -3.92
N ARG A 96 -3.80 -10.19 -4.85
CA ARG A 96 -3.79 -10.72 -6.22
C ARG A 96 -3.88 -12.25 -6.20
N GLY A 97 -4.94 -12.78 -6.82
CA GLY A 97 -5.26 -14.21 -6.90
C GLY A 97 -6.28 -14.73 -5.88
N ARG A 98 -6.49 -14.06 -4.74
CA ARG A 98 -7.49 -14.48 -3.74
C ARG A 98 -8.86 -13.84 -3.95
N GLU A 99 -8.92 -12.71 -4.64
CA GLU A 99 -10.17 -11.94 -4.82
C GLU A 99 -11.23 -12.69 -5.64
N PHE A 100 -10.81 -13.70 -6.43
CA PHE A 100 -11.67 -14.45 -7.31
C PHE A 100 -12.32 -15.68 -6.68
N TYR A 101 -11.89 -16.11 -5.50
CA TYR A 101 -12.29 -17.41 -4.94
C TYR A 101 -13.80 -17.55 -4.77
N GLY A 102 -14.48 -16.49 -4.31
CA GLY A 102 -15.93 -16.48 -4.16
C GLY A 102 -16.68 -16.54 -5.50
N LEU A 103 -16.14 -15.89 -6.54
CA LEU A 103 -16.72 -15.92 -7.88
C LEU A 103 -16.53 -17.29 -8.53
N ILE A 104 -15.31 -17.86 -8.46
CA ILE A 104 -15.00 -19.19 -8.98
C ILE A 104 -15.91 -20.23 -8.32
N LYS A 105 -16.06 -20.19 -7.00
CA LYS A 105 -16.95 -21.10 -6.29
C LYS A 105 -18.39 -21.00 -6.78
N ARG A 106 -18.89 -19.78 -6.98
CA ARG A 106 -20.25 -19.57 -7.51
C ARG A 106 -20.42 -20.12 -8.93
N LEU A 107 -19.42 -19.98 -9.78
CA LEU A 107 -19.45 -20.52 -11.14
C LEU A 107 -19.42 -22.06 -11.13
N GLN A 108 -18.58 -22.66 -10.27
CA GLN A 108 -18.54 -24.11 -10.04
C GLN A 108 -19.87 -24.64 -9.50
N ASP A 109 -20.47 -23.96 -8.53
CA ASP A 109 -21.77 -24.33 -7.98
C ASP A 109 -22.87 -24.25 -9.06
N LYS A 110 -22.76 -23.31 -10.01
CA LYS A 110 -23.71 -23.14 -11.13
C LYS A 110 -23.53 -24.22 -12.21
N GLU A 111 -22.30 -24.63 -12.51
CA GLU A 111 -21.95 -25.72 -13.43
C GLU A 111 -22.56 -27.08 -13.00
N LEU A 112 -22.71 -27.30 -11.68
CA LEU A 112 -23.38 -28.50 -11.15
C LEU A 112 -24.88 -28.56 -11.45
N VAL A 113 -25.51 -27.41 -11.71
CA VAL A 113 -26.96 -27.27 -11.93
C VAL A 113 -27.28 -27.08 -13.40
N ASP A 114 -26.39 -26.42 -14.14
CA ASP A 114 -26.53 -26.06 -15.54
C ASP A 114 -25.28 -26.46 -16.33
N ASN A 115 -25.42 -27.47 -17.18
CA ASN A 115 -24.32 -28.04 -17.97
C ASN A 115 -23.91 -27.15 -19.16
N ASP A 116 -24.72 -26.14 -19.51
CA ASP A 116 -24.42 -25.19 -20.58
C ASP A 116 -23.62 -23.97 -20.07
N GLN A 117 -23.35 -23.90 -18.77
CA GLN A 117 -22.59 -22.82 -18.16
C GLN A 117 -21.11 -22.89 -18.58
N TYR A 118 -20.67 -21.94 -19.40
CA TYR A 118 -19.27 -21.81 -19.79
C TYR A 118 -18.52 -20.79 -18.91
N TYR A 119 -17.39 -21.20 -18.35
CA TYR A 119 -16.39 -20.29 -17.80
C TYR A 119 -14.96 -20.82 -17.96
N VAL A 120 -13.99 -19.91 -18.02
CA VAL A 120 -12.55 -20.21 -18.06
C VAL A 120 -11.83 -19.32 -17.06
N VAL A 121 -10.90 -19.91 -16.31
CA VAL A 121 -10.01 -19.21 -15.38
C VAL A 121 -8.60 -19.21 -15.96
N ASP A 122 -8.09 -18.05 -16.32
CA ASP A 122 -6.69 -17.84 -16.71
C ASP A 122 -5.83 -17.79 -15.44
N LEU A 123 -4.77 -18.61 -15.37
CA LEU A 123 -3.89 -18.72 -14.20
C LEU A 123 -2.54 -18.04 -14.46
N CYS A 124 -2.01 -17.39 -13.44
CA CYS A 124 -0.62 -16.94 -13.42
C CYS A 124 0.35 -18.12 -13.35
N SER A 125 1.64 -17.86 -13.60
CA SER A 125 2.72 -18.86 -13.46
C SER A 125 2.87 -19.45 -12.05
N ASP A 126 2.34 -18.78 -11.03
CA ASP A 126 2.30 -19.24 -9.64
C ASP A 126 0.99 -19.98 -9.28
N GLY A 127 0.16 -20.31 -10.27
CA GLY A 127 -1.11 -21.04 -10.11
C GLY A 127 -2.26 -20.19 -9.56
N ARG A 128 -2.08 -18.87 -9.39
CA ARG A 128 -3.13 -17.99 -8.90
C ARG A 128 -4.05 -17.51 -10.04
N PRO A 129 -5.37 -17.40 -9.82
CA PRO A 129 -6.28 -16.82 -10.80
C PRO A 129 -5.89 -15.40 -11.20
N ARG A 130 -5.79 -15.18 -12.51
CA ARG A 130 -5.41 -13.91 -13.14
C ARG A 130 -6.62 -13.22 -13.76
N ASN A 131 -7.36 -13.95 -14.62
CA ASN A 131 -8.58 -13.48 -15.28
C ASN A 131 -9.64 -14.58 -15.23
N ILE A 132 -10.91 -14.19 -15.28
CA ILE A 132 -12.05 -15.12 -15.39
C ILE A 132 -12.94 -14.62 -16.50
N PHE A 133 -13.31 -15.51 -17.42
CA PHE A 133 -14.26 -15.27 -18.50
C PHE A 133 -15.43 -16.21 -18.30
N TRP A 134 -16.67 -15.72 -18.46
CA TRP A 134 -17.87 -16.54 -18.44
C TRP A 134 -18.88 -16.02 -19.46
N ALA A 135 -19.77 -16.89 -19.92
CA ALA A 135 -20.94 -16.55 -20.71
C ALA A 135 -22.19 -17.05 -19.98
N ASP A 136 -23.26 -16.25 -20.00
CA ASP A 136 -24.59 -16.64 -19.54
C ASP A 136 -25.44 -17.09 -20.74
#